data_AF-A0AA34TS78-F1
#
_entry.id   AF-A0AA34TS78-F1
#
_cell.length_a   1.000
_cell.length_b   1.000
_cell.length_c   1.000
_cell.angle_alpha   90.00
_cell.angle_beta   90.00
_cell.angle_gamma   90.00
#
_symmetry.space_group_name_H-M   'P 1'
#
loop_
_entity.id
_entity.type
_entity.pdbx_description
1 polymer ?
#
loop_
_entity_poly.entity_id
_entity_poly.type
_entity_poly.pdbx_seq_one_letter_code
_entity_poly.pdbx_strand_id
1 'polypeptide(L)'
;MNQSLADKLNPNWYSVAIINLLVLGLIMLFYKELADNTKSYLVPALLVYTIGNALIGHIQGSYFRANGMKKGFSEPLWFYYFLYCIWFALFLAYLLYRNVL
;
A
#
# COMPACT_ATOMS: atom_id res chain seq x y z
N MET A 1 9.74 -16.19 -24.28
CA MET A 1 8.59 -15.35 -23.87
C MET A 1 8.92 -13.91 -24.25
N ASN A 2 8.15 -13.29 -25.15
CA ASN A 2 8.46 -11.95 -25.69
C ASN A 2 8.40 -10.90 -24.57
N GLN A 3 9.42 -10.03 -24.46
CA GLN A 3 9.45 -8.89 -23.51
C GLN A 3 8.16 -8.07 -23.55
N SER A 4 7.57 -7.90 -24.74
CA SER A 4 6.27 -7.25 -24.96
C SER A 4 5.11 -7.82 -24.13
N LEU A 5 5.10 -9.12 -23.80
CA LEU A 5 4.05 -9.74 -22.99
C LEU A 5 4.28 -9.50 -21.49
N ALA A 6 5.55 -9.46 -21.06
CA ALA A 6 5.94 -9.14 -19.68
C ALA A 6 5.67 -7.66 -19.35
N ASP A 7 5.82 -6.76 -20.33
CA ASP A 7 5.47 -5.34 -20.20
C ASP A 7 3.95 -5.09 -20.23
N LYS A 8 3.18 -5.95 -20.93
CA LYS A 8 1.71 -5.89 -20.95
C LYS A 8 1.09 -6.41 -19.65
N LEU A 9 1.70 -7.42 -19.04
CA LEU A 9 1.42 -7.85 -17.66
C LEU A 9 2.19 -6.98 -16.67
N ASN A 10 2.11 -5.64 -16.80
CA ASN A 10 2.65 -4.75 -15.77
C ASN A 10 1.79 -4.94 -14.52
N PRO A 11 2.25 -5.68 -13.49
CA PRO A 11 1.49 -5.81 -12.27
C PRO A 11 1.50 -4.40 -11.71
N ASN A 12 0.32 -3.80 -11.54
CA ASN A 12 0.23 -2.39 -11.20
C ASN A 12 0.69 -2.21 -9.75
N TRP A 13 2.00 -2.28 -9.49
CA TRP A 13 2.63 -2.32 -8.16
C TRP A 13 2.36 -1.05 -7.36
N TYR A 14 1.94 0.01 -8.06
CA TYR A 14 1.55 1.29 -7.50
C TYR A 14 0.04 1.39 -7.24
N SER A 15 -0.77 0.44 -7.71
CA SER A 15 -2.25 0.49 -7.58
C SER A 15 -2.70 0.65 -6.14
N VAL A 16 -2.11 -0.10 -5.21
CA VAL A 16 -2.41 -0.01 -3.78
C VAL A 16 -2.05 1.38 -3.24
N ALA A 17 -0.89 1.92 -3.59
CA ALA A 17 -0.49 3.26 -3.16
C ALA A 17 -1.40 4.36 -3.75
N ILE A 18 -1.79 4.23 -5.02
CA ILE A 18 -2.70 5.16 -5.71
C ILE A 18 -4.08 5.15 -5.04
N ILE A 19 -4.62 3.97 -4.73
CA ILE A 19 -5.91 3.86 -4.02
C ILE A 19 -5.80 4.52 -2.64
N ASN A 20 -4.72 4.31 -1.89
CA ASN A 20 -4.55 4.94 -0.59
C ASN A 20 -4.39 6.46 -0.67
N LEU A 21 -3.67 6.97 -1.67
CA LEU A 21 -3.57 8.41 -1.92
C LEU A 21 -4.92 9.02 -2.29
N LEU A 22 -5.75 8.30 -3.06
CA LEU A 22 -7.12 8.71 -3.35
C LEU A 22 -7.95 8.79 -2.06
N VAL A 23 -7.92 7.74 -1.23
CA VAL A 23 -8.64 7.70 0.06
C VAL A 23 -8.18 8.83 0.98
N LEU A 24 -6.87 9.03 1.12
CA LEU A 24 -6.30 10.12 1.89
C LEU A 24 -6.75 11.48 1.34
N GLY A 25 -6.68 11.67 0.02
CA GLY A 25 -7.12 12.89 -0.66
C GLY A 25 -8.59 13.19 -0.40
N LEU A 26 -9.46 12.19 -0.49
CA LEU A 26 -10.89 12.32 -0.18
C LEU A 26 -11.12 12.73 1.27
N ILE A 27 -10.42 12.13 2.23
CA ILE A 27 -10.53 12.50 3.65
C ILE A 27 -10.02 13.93 3.89
N MET A 28 -8.94 14.32 3.19
CA MET A 28 -8.37 15.66 3.29
C MET A 28 -9.29 16.75 2.73
N LEU A 29 -10.15 16.46 1.74
CA LEU A 29 -11.15 17.42 1.25
C LEU A 29 -12.11 17.88 2.35
N PHE A 30 -12.48 16.96 3.24
CA PHE A 30 -13.37 17.24 4.37
C PHE A 30 -12.60 17.48 5.68
N TYR A 31 -11.29 17.77 5.61
CA TYR A 31 -10.43 17.81 6.79
C TYR A 31 -10.98 18.73 7.88
N LYS A 32 -11.53 19.90 7.53
CA LYS A 32 -12.07 20.87 8.49
C LYS A 32 -13.29 20.33 9.25
N GLU A 33 -14.09 19.48 8.62
CA GLU A 33 -15.34 18.93 9.13
C GLU A 33 -15.14 17.65 9.96
N LEU A 34 -13.94 17.05 9.90
CA LEU A 34 -13.59 15.88 10.70
C LEU A 34 -13.62 16.20 12.21
N ALA A 35 -14.03 15.21 13.01
CA ALA A 35 -13.88 15.27 14.46
C ALA A 35 -12.40 15.39 14.84
N ASP A 36 -12.10 16.06 15.97
CA ASP A 36 -10.72 16.35 16.38
C ASP A 36 -9.89 15.07 16.57
N ASN A 37 -10.47 14.02 17.14
CA ASN A 37 -9.82 12.71 17.25
C ASN A 37 -9.47 12.11 15.88
N THR A 38 -10.34 12.26 14.89
CA THR A 38 -10.11 11.75 13.53
C THR A 38 -8.98 12.55 12.85
N LYS A 39 -8.93 13.87 13.02
CA LYS A 39 -7.83 14.71 12.53
C LYS A 39 -6.49 14.32 13.16
N SER A 40 -6.47 14.15 14.49
CA SER A 40 -5.24 13.91 15.24
C SER A 40 -4.67 12.51 15.06
N TYR A 41 -5.49 11.51 14.72
CA TYR A 41 -5.06 10.11 14.69
C TYR A 41 -5.31 9.41 13.36
N LEU A 42 -6.50 9.55 12.74
CA LEU A 42 -6.81 8.87 11.47
C LEU A 42 -5.95 9.42 10.33
N VAL A 43 -5.87 10.75 10.20
CA VAL A 43 -5.16 11.39 9.10
C VAL A 43 -3.66 11.04 9.12
N PRO A 44 -2.92 11.21 10.24
CA PRO A 44 -1.53 10.77 10.31
C PRO A 44 -1.36 9.27 10.08
N ALA A 45 -2.25 8.43 10.66
CA ALA A 45 -2.17 6.99 10.49
C ALA A 45 -2.36 6.56 9.02
N LEU A 46 -3.32 7.16 8.32
CA LEU A 46 -3.53 6.92 6.89
C LEU A 46 -2.33 7.37 6.05
N LEU A 47 -1.70 8.48 6.42
CA LEU A 47 -0.48 8.97 5.77
C LEU A 47 0.66 7.96 5.91
N VAL A 48 0.93 7.50 7.14
CA VAL A 48 1.94 6.48 7.43
C VAL A 48 1.60 5.15 6.73
N TYR A 49 0.33 4.74 6.76
CA TYR A 49 -0.14 3.53 6.11
C TYR A 49 0.08 3.59 4.59
N THR A 50 -0.23 4.72 3.97
CA THR A 50 -0.02 4.99 2.54
C THR A 50 1.45 4.90 2.15
N ILE A 51 2.33 5.53 2.93
CA ILE A 51 3.79 5.48 2.72
C ILE A 51 4.30 4.04 2.84
N GLY A 52 3.86 3.31 3.87
CA GLY A 52 4.25 1.91 4.06
C GLY A 52 3.80 1.02 2.89
N ASN A 53 2.58 1.21 2.38
CA ASN A 53 2.09 0.47 1.22
C ASN A 53 2.90 0.79 -0.06
N ALA A 54 3.29 2.05 -0.26
CA ALA A 54 4.16 2.44 -1.37
C ALA A 54 5.55 1.81 -1.24
N LEU A 55 6.10 1.74 -0.02
CA LEU A 55 7.39 1.10 0.24
C LEU A 55 7.35 -0.40 -0.06
N ILE A 56 6.32 -1.12 0.44
CA ILE A 56 6.15 -2.55 0.17
C ILE A 56 6.04 -2.80 -1.35
N GLY A 57 5.22 -2.01 -2.05
CA GLY A 57 5.04 -2.12 -3.50
C GLY A 57 6.33 -1.82 -4.28
N HIS A 58 7.11 -0.83 -3.83
CA HIS A 58 8.41 -0.53 -4.43
C HIS A 58 9.40 -1.68 -4.25
N ILE A 59 9.47 -2.28 -3.05
CA ILE A 59 10.32 -3.44 -2.77
C ILE A 59 9.90 -4.63 -3.65
N GLN A 60 8.60 -4.91 -3.75
CA GLN A 60 8.06 -5.96 -4.61
C GLN A 60 8.45 -5.74 -6.07
N GLY A 61 8.16 -4.56 -6.62
CA GLY A 61 8.48 -4.24 -8.01
C GLY A 61 9.99 -4.30 -8.30
N SER A 62 10.84 -3.87 -7.36
CA SER A 62 12.30 -3.92 -7.51
C SER A 62 12.83 -5.36 -7.47
N TYR A 63 12.31 -6.20 -6.58
CA TYR A 63 12.67 -7.61 -6.51
C TYR A 63 12.22 -8.38 -7.76
N PHE A 64 10.98 -8.15 -8.22
CA PHE A 64 10.47 -8.71 -9.46
C PHE A 64 11.31 -8.31 -10.67
N ARG A 65 11.68 -7.02 -10.81
CA ARG A 65 12.54 -6.58 -11.91
C ARG A 65 13.93 -7.23 -11.87
N ALA A 66 14.51 -7.38 -10.68
CA ALA A 66 15.84 -7.98 -10.52
C ALA A 66 15.87 -9.48 -10.88
N ASN A 67 14.82 -10.24 -10.48
CA ASN A 67 14.81 -11.70 -10.52
C ASN A 67 13.86 -12.29 -11.58
N GLY A 68 12.69 -11.68 -11.78
CA GLY A 68 11.65 -12.09 -12.73
C GLY A 68 12.09 -11.99 -14.19
N MET A 69 12.81 -10.92 -14.55
CA MET A 69 13.32 -10.74 -15.93
C MET A 69 14.45 -11.71 -16.30
N LYS A 70 15.16 -12.28 -15.32
CA LYS A 70 16.37 -13.08 -15.56
C LYS A 70 16.15 -14.60 -15.54
N LYS A 71 15.13 -15.11 -14.86
CA LYS A 71 15.03 -16.57 -14.59
C LYS A 71 13.65 -17.21 -14.77
N GLY A 72 12.65 -16.51 -15.30
CA GLY A 72 11.27 -17.05 -15.32
C GLY A 72 10.76 -17.29 -13.89
N PHE A 73 11.19 -16.44 -12.96
CA PHE A 73 10.95 -16.58 -11.54
C PHE A 73 9.47 -16.35 -11.24
N SER A 74 8.81 -17.37 -10.69
CA SER A 74 7.50 -17.23 -10.06
C SER A 74 7.72 -16.61 -8.69
N GLU A 75 7.48 -15.31 -8.58
CA GLU A 75 7.57 -14.61 -7.30
C GLU A 75 6.58 -15.24 -6.30
N PRO A 76 7.00 -15.53 -5.05
CA PRO A 76 6.08 -15.95 -4.01
C PRO A 76 5.20 -14.76 -3.58
N LEU A 77 4.18 -14.45 -4.39
CA LEU A 77 3.22 -13.35 -4.17
C LEU A 77 2.60 -13.41 -2.75
N TRP A 78 2.48 -14.62 -2.19
CA TRP A 78 1.99 -14.86 -0.84
C TRP A 78 2.80 -14.13 0.26
N PHE A 79 4.12 -13.96 0.08
CA PHE A 79 4.96 -13.24 1.03
C PHE A 79 4.56 -11.76 1.11
N TYR A 80 4.33 -11.13 -0.04
CA TYR A 80 3.90 -9.74 -0.11
C TYR A 80 2.46 -9.58 0.39
N TYR A 81 1.56 -10.51 0.06
CA TYR A 81 0.22 -10.52 0.66
C TYR A 81 0.28 -10.58 2.18
N PHE A 82 1.12 -11.45 2.75
CA PHE A 82 1.30 -11.54 4.19
C PHE A 82 1.83 -10.24 4.79
N LEU A 83 2.79 -9.60 4.13
CA LEU A 83 3.33 -8.31 4.57
C LEU A 83 2.28 -7.20 4.53
N TYR A 84 1.46 -7.13 3.48
CA TYR A 84 0.33 -6.21 3.40
C TYR A 84 -0.72 -6.48 4.49
N CYS A 85 -1.02 -7.76 4.78
CA CYS A 85 -1.94 -8.14 5.85
C CYS A 85 -1.44 -7.70 7.22
N ILE A 86 -0.16 -7.94 7.54
CA ILE A 86 0.44 -7.48 8.80
C ILE A 86 0.39 -5.96 8.88
N TRP A 87 0.77 -5.27 7.80
CA TRP A 87 0.78 -3.82 7.77
C TRP A 87 -0.62 -3.21 7.98
N PHE A 88 -1.63 -3.81 7.35
CA PHE A 88 -3.03 -3.44 7.56
C PHE A 88 -3.52 -3.73 8.98
N ALA A 89 -3.16 -4.88 9.55
CA ALA A 89 -3.50 -5.22 10.93
C ALA A 89 -2.89 -4.23 11.93
N LEU A 90 -1.65 -3.79 11.73
CA LEU A 90 -0.99 -2.77 12.55
C LEU A 90 -1.70 -1.42 12.45
N PHE A 91 -2.09 -1.02 11.24
CA PHE A 91 -2.87 0.19 11.02
C PHE A 91 -4.22 0.14 11.77
N LEU A 92 -4.97 -0.96 11.64
CA LEU A 92 -6.24 -1.14 12.36
C LEU A 92 -6.04 -1.16 13.88
N ALA A 93 -5.04 -1.89 14.37
CA ALA A 93 -4.73 -1.97 15.79
C ALA A 93 -4.42 -0.59 16.38
N TYR A 94 -3.69 0.26 15.64
CA TYR A 94 -3.42 1.63 16.06
C TYR A 94 -4.69 2.47 16.16
N LEU A 95 -5.60 2.38 15.18
CA LEU A 95 -6.86 3.13 15.19
C LEU A 95 -7.80 2.69 16.32
N LEU A 96 -7.91 1.38 16.55
CA LEU A 96 -8.67 0.81 17.67
C LEU A 96 -8.09 1.23 19.02
N TYR A 97 -6.77 1.16 19.18
CA TYR A 97 -6.08 1.64 20.39
C TYR A 97 -6.37 3.12 20.69
N ARG A 98 -6.57 3.93 19.65
CA ARG A 98 -6.90 5.36 19.77
C ARG A 98 -8.41 5.65 19.85
N ASN A 99 -9.28 4.63 19.81
CA ASN A 99 -10.74 4.76 19.77
C ASN A 99 -11.23 5.67 18.64
N VAL A 100 -10.58 5.58 17.48
CA VAL A 100 -10.91 6.34 16.27
C VAL A 100 -11.84 5.55 15.35
N LEU A 101 -11.78 4.22 15.48
CA LEU A 101 -12.63 3.23 14.83
C LEU A 101 -13.48 2.56 15.92
#